data_AF-A0A258BCM6-F1
#
_entry.id   AF-A0A258BCM6-F1
#
_cell.length_a   1.000
_cell.length_b   1.000
_cell.length_c   1.000
_cell.angle_alpha   90.00
_cell.angle_beta   90.00
_cell.angle_gamma   90.00
#
_symmetry.space_group_name_H-M   'P 1'
#
loop_
_entity.id
_entity.type
_entity.pdbx_description
1 polymer ?
#
loop_
_entity_poly.entity_id
_entity_poly.type
_entity_poly.pdbx_seq_one_letter_code
_entity_poly.pdbx_strand_id
1 'polypeptide(L)'
;MNFALILFILVVVSGIAWLADRFYFAPQRRADGIERMPLWLEYTAGFFPVICAVFVLRSFIAEPFKIPSGSMIPTLQIGDFILVNKFTYGIRLPVINKKVIDLGTPKRGDVVVFRYPRDESIDYIKRIVAIPGDTVEYQGKRLTVNGQPLQYSGGEPYLDPENMRY
;
A
#
# COMPACT_ATOMS: atom_id res chain seq x y z
N MET A 1 7.84 6.93 -9.80
CA MET A 1 6.87 8.04 -9.81
C MET A 1 5.87 7.84 -8.69
N ASN A 2 5.69 8.81 -7.78
CA ASN A 2 4.86 8.62 -6.58
C ASN A 2 3.37 8.72 -6.92
N PHE A 3 2.73 7.58 -7.17
CA PHE A 3 1.30 7.52 -7.50
C PHE A 3 0.43 8.23 -6.44
N ALA A 4 0.78 8.11 -5.15
CA ALA A 4 0.04 8.76 -4.07
C ALA A 4 0.11 10.29 -4.17
N LEU A 5 1.24 10.85 -4.62
CA LEU A 5 1.40 12.29 -4.84
C LEU A 5 0.51 12.77 -6.00
N ILE A 6 0.49 12.03 -7.13
CA ILE A 6 -0.34 12.37 -8.28
C ILE A 6 -1.81 12.36 -7.88
N LEU A 7 -2.25 11.30 -7.19
CA LEU A 7 -3.63 11.18 -6.76
C LEU A 7 -4.00 12.27 -5.74
N PHE A 8 -3.09 12.64 -4.84
CA PHE A 8 -3.29 13.76 -3.92
C PHE A 8 -3.48 15.09 -4.66
N ILE A 9 -2.63 15.40 -5.65
CA ILE A 9 -2.76 16.61 -6.47
C ILE A 9 -4.11 16.63 -7.19
N LEU A 10 -4.53 15.49 -7.76
CA LEU A 10 -5.84 15.38 -8.42
C LEU A 10 -6.99 15.65 -7.45
N VAL A 11 -6.95 15.10 -6.24
CA VAL A 11 -7.96 15.39 -5.19
C VAL A 11 -7.99 16.87 -4.83
N VAL A 12 -6.82 17.51 -4.69
CA VAL A 12 -6.75 18.95 -4.35
C VAL A 12 -7.32 19.80 -5.47
N VAL A 13 -6.91 19.57 -6.73
CA VAL A 13 -7.38 20.34 -7.89
C VAL A 13 -8.88 20.16 -8.11
N SER A 14 -9.36 18.91 -8.11
CA SER A 14 -10.80 18.62 -8.26
C SER A 14 -11.62 19.11 -7.07
N GLY A 15 -11.06 19.11 -5.86
CA GLY A 15 -11.68 19.67 -4.66
C GLY A 15 -11.81 21.20 -4.70
N ILE A 16 -10.78 21.91 -5.19
CA ILE A 16 -10.84 23.36 -5.40
C ILE A 16 -11.90 23.69 -6.46
N ALA A 17 -11.92 22.95 -7.58
CA ALA A 17 -12.93 23.12 -8.61
C ALA A 17 -14.35 22.87 -8.08
N TRP A 18 -14.53 21.81 -7.27
CA TRP A 18 -15.80 21.49 -6.62
C TRP A 18 -16.24 22.56 -5.62
N LEU A 19 -15.32 23.10 -4.81
CA LEU A 19 -15.61 24.20 -3.88
C LEU A 19 -15.96 25.50 -4.61
N ALA A 20 -15.19 25.85 -5.65
CA ALA A 20 -15.47 27.02 -6.47
C ALA A 20 -16.83 26.91 -7.15
N ASP A 21 -17.18 25.72 -7.67
CA ASP A 21 -18.51 25.45 -8.20
C ASP A 21 -19.60 25.62 -7.14
N ARG A 22 -19.41 24.99 -5.97
CA ARG A 22 -20.38 24.99 -4.87
C ARG A 22 -20.67 26.39 -4.32
N PHE A 23 -19.65 27.23 -4.17
CA PHE A 23 -19.76 28.50 -3.45
C PHE A 23 -19.84 29.74 -4.33
N TYR A 24 -19.20 29.74 -5.51
CA TYR A 24 -19.17 30.91 -6.39
C TYR A 24 -20.06 30.73 -7.62
N PHE A 25 -19.87 29.64 -8.37
CA PHE A 25 -20.55 29.49 -9.67
C PHE A 25 -21.98 28.96 -9.57
N ALA A 26 -22.28 28.05 -8.65
CA ALA A 26 -23.62 27.52 -8.46
C ALA A 26 -24.67 28.59 -8.08
N PRO A 27 -24.41 29.53 -7.15
CA PRO A 27 -25.36 30.61 -6.87
C PRO A 27 -25.48 31.61 -8.03
N GLN A 28 -24.38 31.95 -8.71
CA GLN A 28 -24.42 32.85 -9.88
C GLN A 28 -25.20 32.26 -11.06
N ARG A 29 -24.99 30.98 -11.40
CA ARG A 29 -25.74 30.31 -12.49
C ARG A 29 -27.24 30.20 -12.21
N ARG A 30 -27.62 29.98 -10.95
CA ARG A 30 -29.03 29.95 -10.55
C ARG A 30 -29.68 31.33 -10.65
N ALA A 31 -28.92 32.40 -10.45
CA ALA A 31 -29.39 33.77 -10.63
C ALA A 31 -29.46 34.19 -12.11
N ASP A 32 -28.52 33.73 -12.93
CA ASP A 32 -28.40 34.11 -14.36
C ASP A 32 -29.21 33.22 -15.31
N GLY A 33 -29.86 32.14 -14.83
CA GLY A 33 -30.66 31.23 -15.66
C GLY A 33 -29.84 30.40 -16.66
N ILE A 34 -28.52 30.35 -16.50
CA ILE A 34 -27.60 29.61 -17.37
C ILE A 34 -27.54 28.15 -16.89
N GLU A 35 -28.18 27.23 -17.64
CA GLU A 35 -28.19 25.80 -17.30
C GLU A 35 -26.85 25.10 -17.52
N ARG A 36 -26.01 25.60 -18.44
CA ARG A 36 -24.82 24.87 -18.91
C ARG A 36 -23.58 25.26 -18.13
N MET A 37 -22.96 24.24 -17.54
CA MET A 37 -21.69 24.32 -16.84
C MET A 37 -20.55 24.46 -17.88
N PRO A 38 -19.44 25.15 -17.56
CA PRO A 38 -18.23 25.03 -18.36
C PRO A 38 -17.76 23.57 -18.34
N LEU A 39 -17.50 22.97 -19.51
CA LEU A 39 -17.13 21.56 -19.64
C LEU A 39 -15.98 21.14 -18.71
N TRP A 40 -14.95 21.99 -18.56
CA TRP A 40 -13.82 21.71 -17.68
C TRP A 40 -14.22 21.63 -16.20
N LEU A 41 -15.20 22.43 -15.76
CA LEU A 41 -15.70 22.44 -14.38
C LEU A 41 -16.60 21.24 -14.12
N GLU A 42 -17.45 20.87 -15.09
CA GLU A 42 -18.32 19.69 -15.03
C GLU A 42 -17.49 18.41 -14.85
N TYR A 43 -16.45 18.23 -15.66
CA TYR A 43 -15.57 17.06 -15.52
C TYR A 43 -14.78 17.11 -14.20
N THR A 44 -14.11 18.22 -13.88
CA THR A 44 -13.23 18.26 -12.70
C THR A 44 -14.00 18.18 -11.37
N ALA A 45 -15.08 18.93 -11.22
CA ALA A 45 -15.91 18.90 -10.01
C ALA A 45 -16.77 17.62 -9.93
N GLY A 46 -17.24 17.11 -11.08
CA GLY A 46 -18.05 15.90 -11.15
C GLY A 46 -17.29 14.64 -10.76
N PHE A 47 -16.01 14.52 -11.14
CA PHE A 47 -15.18 13.38 -10.78
C PHE A 47 -14.61 13.44 -9.35
N PHE A 48 -14.71 14.58 -8.66
CA PHE A 48 -14.14 14.75 -7.31
C PHE A 48 -14.56 13.64 -6.32
N PRO A 49 -15.85 13.28 -6.17
CA PRO A 49 -16.25 12.24 -5.21
C PRO A 49 -15.61 10.88 -5.50
N VAL A 50 -15.48 10.53 -6.78
CA VAL A 50 -14.87 9.27 -7.22
C VAL A 50 -13.37 9.28 -6.94
N ILE A 51 -12.67 10.35 -7.33
CA ILE A 51 -11.23 10.50 -7.09
C ILE A 51 -10.93 10.51 -5.59
N CYS A 52 -11.72 11.21 -4.80
CA CYS A 52 -11.62 11.28 -3.34
C CYS A 52 -11.85 9.90 -2.70
N ALA A 53 -12.88 9.16 -3.13
CA ALA A 53 -13.14 7.81 -2.64
C ALA A 53 -11.98 6.85 -2.95
N VAL A 54 -11.45 6.87 -4.18
CA VAL A 54 -10.27 6.07 -4.57
C VAL A 54 -9.03 6.47 -3.76
N PHE A 55 -8.84 7.77 -3.51
CA PHE A 55 -7.75 8.26 -2.68
C PHE A 55 -7.85 7.76 -1.24
N VAL A 56 -9.02 7.86 -0.61
CA VAL A 56 -9.23 7.37 0.76
C VAL A 56 -9.04 5.86 0.83
N LEU A 57 -9.64 5.11 -0.10
CA LEU A 57 -9.51 3.66 -0.17
C LEU A 57 -8.05 3.23 -0.31
N ARG A 58 -7.31 3.84 -1.23
CA ARG A 58 -5.90 3.51 -1.46
C ARG A 58 -4.97 3.98 -0.34
N SER A 59 -5.26 5.14 0.23
CA SER A 59 -4.42 5.74 1.27
C SER A 59 -4.50 4.97 2.58
N PHE A 60 -5.69 4.45 2.92
CA PHE A 60 -5.95 3.90 4.25
C PHE A 60 -6.34 2.42 4.23
N ILE A 61 -7.10 1.96 3.24
CA ILE A 61 -7.72 0.63 3.26
C ILE A 61 -6.81 -0.43 2.64
N ALA A 62 -6.56 -0.30 1.34
CA ALA A 62 -5.96 -1.36 0.57
C ALA A 62 -5.08 -0.78 -0.53
N GLU A 63 -3.82 -1.20 -0.59
CA GLU A 63 -2.94 -0.89 -1.71
C GLU A 63 -2.62 -2.17 -2.51
N PRO A 64 -2.88 -2.17 -3.84
CA PRO A 64 -2.45 -3.26 -4.70
C PRO A 64 -0.95 -3.16 -4.97
N PHE A 65 -0.25 -4.27 -4.77
CA PHE A 65 1.16 -4.43 -5.17
C PHE A 65 1.28 -5.56 -6.18
N LYS A 66 2.17 -5.37 -7.16
CA LYS A 66 2.60 -6.43 -8.07
C LYS A 66 3.93 -6.98 -7.60
N ILE A 67 4.06 -8.30 -7.47
CA ILE A 67 5.29 -8.95 -7.02
C ILE A 67 6.36 -8.88 -8.13
N PRO A 68 7.47 -8.14 -7.91
CA PRO A 68 8.50 -7.99 -8.95
C PRO A 68 9.59 -9.07 -8.88
N SER A 69 9.67 -9.84 -7.79
CA SER A 69 10.76 -10.79 -7.53
C SER A 69 10.29 -12.08 -6.88
N GLY A 70 10.98 -13.19 -7.16
CA GLY A 70 10.67 -14.52 -6.65
C GLY A 70 11.14 -14.79 -5.21
N SER A 71 11.48 -13.77 -4.42
CA SER A 71 12.10 -13.99 -3.10
C SER A 71 11.17 -14.59 -2.02
N MET A 72 9.89 -14.72 -2.34
CA MET A 72 8.85 -15.29 -1.48
C MET A 72 8.29 -16.59 -2.06
N ILE A 73 8.91 -17.15 -3.10
CA ILE A 73 8.55 -18.46 -3.65
C ILE A 73 8.80 -19.55 -2.58
N PRO A 74 7.91 -20.55 -2.41
CA PRO A 74 6.71 -20.82 -3.21
C PRO A 74 5.43 -20.08 -2.75
N THR A 75 5.50 -19.24 -1.73
CA THR A 75 4.31 -18.53 -1.20
C THR A 75 3.75 -17.50 -2.20
N LEU A 76 4.62 -16.74 -2.86
CA LEU A 76 4.24 -15.70 -3.83
C LEU A 76 5.11 -15.85 -5.09
N GLN A 77 4.47 -15.87 -6.25
CA GLN A 77 5.13 -15.98 -7.55
C GLN A 77 5.36 -14.60 -8.18
N ILE A 78 6.29 -14.56 -9.13
CA ILE A 78 6.57 -13.33 -9.88
C ILE A 78 5.34 -13.01 -10.73
N GLY A 79 4.85 -11.76 -10.63
CA GLY A 79 3.67 -11.31 -11.36
C GLY A 79 2.36 -11.38 -10.58
N ASP A 80 2.34 -12.02 -9.40
CA ASP A 80 1.16 -12.03 -8.54
C ASP A 80 0.74 -10.60 -8.14
N PHE A 81 -0.56 -10.40 -8.01
CA PHE A 81 -1.15 -9.19 -7.45
C PHE A 81 -1.62 -9.46 -6.03
N ILE A 82 -1.05 -8.74 -5.07
CA ILE A 82 -1.45 -8.83 -3.66
C ILE A 82 -2.16 -7.54 -3.23
N LEU A 83 -3.12 -7.70 -2.34
CA LEU A 83 -3.81 -6.58 -1.71
C LEU A 83 -3.33 -6.46 -0.27
N VAL A 84 -2.63 -5.37 0.05
CA VAL A 84 -2.05 -5.15 1.37
C VAL A 84 -3.01 -4.30 2.19
N ASN A 85 -3.45 -4.85 3.33
CA ASN A 85 -4.21 -4.09 4.33
C ASN A 85 -3.23 -3.22 5.13
N LYS A 86 -3.36 -1.90 5.00
CA LYS A 86 -2.48 -0.94 5.69
C LYS A 86 -2.93 -0.63 7.11
N PHE A 87 -4.15 -0.98 7.50
CA PHE A 87 -4.67 -0.70 8.83
C PHE A 87 -4.13 -1.62 9.93
N THR A 88 -3.65 -2.82 9.58
CA THR A 88 -3.29 -3.86 10.55
C THR A 88 -2.12 -3.49 11.46
N TYR A 89 -1.26 -2.55 11.06
CA TYR A 89 -0.07 -2.13 11.82
C TYR A 89 -0.01 -0.61 12.07
N GLY A 90 -1.15 0.09 11.95
CA GLY A 90 -1.26 1.52 12.20
C GLY A 90 -1.57 2.38 10.97
N ILE A 91 -2.12 3.57 11.23
CA ILE A 91 -2.47 4.54 10.20
C ILE A 91 -1.22 5.38 9.86
N ARG A 92 -0.79 5.34 8.60
CA ARG A 92 0.27 6.20 8.06
C ARG A 92 -0.34 7.31 7.21
N LEU A 93 0.21 8.52 7.29
CA LEU A 93 -0.21 9.62 6.43
C LEU A 93 0.09 9.29 4.96
N PRO A 94 -0.88 9.51 4.05
CA PRO A 94 -0.59 9.45 2.63
C PRO A 94 0.51 10.46 2.29
N VAL A 95 1.35 10.13 1.32
CA VAL A 95 2.50 10.94 0.85
C VAL A 95 3.70 10.99 1.81
N ILE A 96 3.52 11.43 3.05
CA ILE A 96 4.62 11.62 4.03
C ILE A 96 5.01 10.28 4.69
N ASN A 97 4.14 9.27 4.65
CA ASN A 97 4.36 7.93 5.23
C ASN A 97 4.72 7.91 6.71
N LYS A 98 4.46 9.01 7.42
CA LYS A 98 4.62 9.10 8.87
C LYS A 98 3.52 8.29 9.54
N LYS A 99 3.90 7.36 10.43
CA LYS A 99 2.96 6.62 11.28
C LYS A 99 2.36 7.59 12.30
N VAL A 100 1.03 7.71 12.31
CA VAL A 100 0.28 8.61 13.20
C VAL A 100 -0.36 7.86 14.33
N ILE A 101 -0.89 6.66 14.05
CA ILE A 101 -1.53 5.82 15.05
C ILE A 101 -0.90 4.44 14.98
N ASP A 102 -0.44 3.93 16.12
CA ASP A 102 0.05 2.56 16.23
C ASP A 102 -1.12 1.63 16.55
N LEU A 103 -1.57 0.87 15.56
CA LEU A 103 -2.59 -0.17 15.74
C LEU A 103 -1.91 -1.52 15.53
N GLY A 104 -1.71 -2.28 16.59
CA GLY A 104 -1.23 -3.66 16.51
C GLY A 104 0.28 -3.81 16.36
N THR A 105 0.78 -4.95 16.84
CA THR A 105 2.19 -5.34 16.71
C THR A 105 2.33 -6.46 15.68
N PRO A 106 3.40 -6.46 14.86
CA PRO A 106 3.68 -7.55 13.95
C PRO A 106 3.80 -8.88 14.68
N LYS A 107 3.21 -9.95 14.12
CA LYS A 107 3.26 -11.29 14.71
C LYS A 107 4.17 -12.19 13.87
N ARG A 108 4.72 -13.23 14.52
CA ARG A 108 5.46 -14.27 13.80
C ARG A 108 4.55 -14.92 12.76
N GLY A 109 5.10 -15.16 11.58
CA GLY A 109 4.39 -15.74 10.44
C GLY A 109 3.75 -14.72 9.50
N ASP A 110 3.54 -13.46 9.94
CA ASP A 110 2.95 -12.42 9.10
C ASP A 110 3.82 -12.13 7.88
N VAL A 111 3.18 -11.93 6.72
CA VAL A 111 3.85 -11.43 5.51
C VAL A 111 3.62 -9.93 5.44
N VAL A 112 4.69 -9.16 5.52
CA VAL A 112 4.63 -7.70 5.61
C VAL A 112 5.36 -7.04 4.46
N VAL A 113 4.83 -5.87 4.07
CA VAL A 113 5.45 -4.97 3.11
C VAL A 113 6.07 -3.81 3.87
N PHE A 114 7.36 -3.58 3.66
CA PHE A 114 8.09 -2.50 4.31
C PHE A 114 9.13 -1.92 3.36
N ARG A 115 9.52 -0.68 3.60
CA ARG A 115 10.57 -0.02 2.83
C ARG A 115 11.93 -0.54 3.20
N TYR A 116 12.76 -0.77 2.21
CA TYR A 116 14.12 -1.22 2.46
C TYR A 116 14.89 -0.15 3.26
N PRO A 117 15.46 -0.47 4.44
CA PRO A 117 16.03 0.55 5.33
C PRO A 117 17.22 1.34 4.74
N ARG A 118 17.92 0.81 3.72
CA ARG A 118 19.01 1.52 3.05
C ARG A 118 18.54 2.37 1.87
N ASP A 119 17.40 2.01 1.28
CA ASP A 119 16.81 2.72 0.15
C ASP A 119 15.27 2.64 0.25
N GLU A 120 14.68 3.70 0.80
CA GLU A 120 13.24 3.78 1.01
C GLU A 120 12.41 3.87 -0.29
N SER A 121 13.07 3.99 -1.45
CA SER A 121 12.39 3.94 -2.75
C SER A 121 11.96 2.53 -3.15
N ILE A 122 12.44 1.50 -2.44
CA ILE A 122 12.18 0.10 -2.73
C ILE A 122 11.33 -0.53 -1.62
N ASP A 123 10.18 -1.08 -2.01
CA ASP A 123 9.31 -1.87 -1.12
C ASP A 123 9.72 -3.36 -1.14
N TYR A 124 9.92 -3.93 0.04
CA TYR A 124 10.24 -5.35 0.26
C TYR A 124 9.05 -6.08 0.87
N ILE A 125 8.85 -7.31 0.42
CA ILE A 125 7.82 -8.22 0.92
C ILE A 125 8.53 -9.39 1.56
N LYS A 126 8.39 -9.54 2.88
CA LYS A 126 9.05 -10.62 3.64
C LYS A 126 8.13 -11.18 4.71
N ARG A 127 8.42 -12.40 5.14
CA ARG A 127 7.77 -13.04 6.28
C ARG A 127 8.51 -12.72 7.58
N ILE A 128 7.76 -12.39 8.62
CA ILE A 128 8.28 -12.19 9.97
C ILE A 128 8.56 -13.54 10.59
N VAL A 129 9.83 -13.81 10.87
CA VAL A 129 10.26 -15.05 11.55
C VAL A 129 10.43 -14.87 13.05
N ALA A 130 10.68 -13.65 13.50
CA ALA A 130 10.98 -13.31 14.88
C ALA A 130 10.52 -11.88 15.19
N ILE A 131 10.22 -11.62 16.46
CA ILE A 131 9.80 -10.32 16.99
C ILE A 131 10.78 -9.85 18.08
N PRO A 132 10.74 -8.57 18.52
CA PRO A 132 11.63 -8.09 19.57
C PRO A 132 11.59 -8.97 20.82
N GLY A 133 12.76 -9.37 21.32
CA GLY A 133 12.91 -10.32 22.43
C GLY A 133 13.25 -11.76 21.99
N ASP A 134 13.11 -12.08 20.70
CA ASP A 134 13.47 -13.38 20.17
C ASP A 134 14.95 -13.52 19.86
N THR A 135 15.50 -14.70 20.12
CA THR A 135 16.83 -15.11 19.68
C THR A 135 16.69 -15.96 18.42
N VAL A 136 17.36 -15.54 17.35
CA VAL A 136 17.32 -16.22 16.05
C VAL A 136 18.69 -16.79 15.74
N GLU A 137 18.72 -18.07 15.40
CA GLU A 137 19.91 -18.76 14.94
C GLU A 137 19.65 -19.36 13.57
N TYR A 138 20.60 -19.18 12.65
CA TYR A 138 20.53 -19.72 11.30
C TYR A 138 21.76 -20.58 11.05
N GLN A 139 21.56 -21.89 10.96
CA GLN A 139 22.62 -22.86 10.70
C GLN A 139 22.18 -23.87 9.66
N GLY A 140 23.02 -24.11 8.65
CA GLY A 140 22.77 -25.16 7.64
C GLY A 140 21.41 -25.04 6.95
N LYS A 141 21.00 -23.81 6.60
CA LYS A 141 19.68 -23.47 6.03
C LYS A 141 18.46 -23.72 6.94
N ARG A 142 18.66 -24.05 8.21
CA ARG A 142 17.60 -24.17 9.20
C ARG A 142 17.60 -22.98 10.13
N LEU A 143 16.41 -22.48 10.43
CA LEU A 143 16.17 -21.39 11.36
C LEU A 143 15.67 -21.96 12.69
N THR A 144 16.28 -21.50 13.78
CA THR A 144 15.89 -21.80 15.15
C THR A 144 15.50 -20.49 15.82
N VAL A 145 14.32 -20.44 16.44
CA VAL A 145 13.80 -19.26 17.15
C VAL A 145 13.57 -19.64 18.61
N ASN A 146 14.27 -18.97 19.53
CA ASN A 146 14.26 -19.25 20.97
C ASN A 146 14.58 -20.72 21.29
N GLY A 147 15.56 -21.30 20.60
CA GLY A 147 15.98 -22.70 20.77
C GLY A 147 15.03 -23.73 20.14
N GLN A 148 13.88 -23.31 19.58
CA GLN A 148 12.97 -24.21 18.87
C GLN A 148 13.18 -24.11 17.35
N PRO A 149 13.39 -25.23 16.65
CA PRO A 149 13.50 -25.23 15.19
C PRO A 149 12.18 -24.78 14.58
N LEU A 150 12.24 -23.81 13.66
CA LEU A 150 11.06 -23.34 12.95
C LEU A 150 10.53 -24.47 12.05
N GLN A 151 9.26 -24.82 12.20
CA GLN A 151 8.62 -25.77 11.30
C GLN A 151 8.29 -25.09 9.97
N TYR A 152 8.82 -25.63 8.88
CA TYR A 152 8.49 -25.21 7.53
C TYR A 152 7.28 -26.01 7.03
N SER A 153 6.24 -25.33 6.55
CA SER A 153 5.02 -25.99 6.04
C SER A 153 5.19 -26.68 4.68
N GLY A 154 6.42 -26.82 4.18
CA GLY A 154 6.77 -27.59 3.00
C GLY A 154 7.87 -28.57 3.36
N GLY A 155 7.59 -29.88 3.24
CA GLY A 155 8.50 -30.94 3.68
C GLY A 155 9.85 -30.96 2.96
N GLU A 156 9.90 -30.46 1.72
CA GLU A 156 11.11 -30.44 0.88
C GLU A 156 11.67 -29.02 0.71
N PRO A 157 13.01 -28.84 0.74
CA PRO A 157 13.64 -27.57 0.35
C PRO A 157 13.21 -27.18 -1.06
N TYR A 158 12.76 -25.93 -1.24
CA TYR A 158 12.38 -25.43 -2.55
C TYR A 158 13.61 -25.35 -3.46
N LEU A 159 13.66 -26.18 -4.50
CA LEU A 159 14.66 -26.08 -5.56
C LEU A 159 14.21 -25.02 -6.55
N ASP A 160 14.96 -23.93 -6.65
CA ASP A 160 14.79 -22.94 -7.70
C ASP A 160 15.17 -23.56 -9.05
N PRO A 161 14.20 -23.79 -9.97
CA PRO A 161 14.47 -24.45 -11.25
C PRO A 161 15.29 -23.57 -12.21
N GLU A 162 15.32 -22.25 -12.02
CA GLU A 162 16.12 -21.36 -12.87
C GLU A 162 17.59 -21.35 -12.46
N ASN A 163 17.86 -21.36 -11.15
CA ASN A 163 19.21 -21.28 -10.60
C ASN A 163 19.78 -22.62 -10.13
N MET A 164 18.98 -23.70 -10.14
CA MET A 164 19.32 -25.03 -9.63
C MET A 164 19.91 -24.99 -8.22
N ARG A 165 19.33 -24.14 -7.36
CA ARG A 165 19.76 -23.91 -5.97
C ARG A 165 18.59 -24.15 -5.02
N TYR A 166 18.89 -24.76 -3.88
CA TYR A 166 17.98 -24.89 -2.74
C TYR A 166 18.04 -23.68 -1.81
#